data_AF-A0A0B8WWC0-F1
#
_entry.id   AF-A0A0B8WWC0-F1
#
_cell.length_a   1.000
_cell.length_b   1.000
_cell.length_c   1.000
_cell.angle_alpha   90.00
_cell.angle_beta   90.00
_cell.angle_gamma   90.00
#
_symmetry.space_group_name_H-M   'P 1'
#
loop_
_entity.id
_entity.type
_entity.pdbx_description
1 polymer ?
#
loop_
_entity_poly.entity_id
_entity_poly.type
_entity_poly.pdbx_seq_one_letter_code
_entity_poly.pdbx_strand_id
1 'polypeptide(L)'
;MQKALIVATAFLILAGCQTMTYDNEQALDRKIQDEQQANTPEDIVQRAADVFSSAPGLTDEQRQKLKTLYLRTYAQSWQIRKEIGQMKSLLFKEAAVNKFSSPDINELTQRIVAADNRRLNIMFSALEELQSIVGYGEDKKNLYEKLRNYEIPGNTLR
;
A
#
# COMPACT_ATOMS: atom_id res chain seq x y z
N MET A 1 -35.83 -24.80 55.43
CA MET A 1 -34.43 -24.41 55.16
C MET A 1 -34.23 -24.40 53.65
N GLN A 2 -34.20 -23.22 53.06
CA GLN A 2 -33.83 -22.96 51.67
C GLN A 2 -32.35 -23.25 51.45
N LYS A 3 -32.00 -24.06 50.45
CA LYS A 3 -30.75 -24.01 49.67
C LYS A 3 -31.11 -24.52 48.27
N ALA A 4 -31.29 -23.63 47.30
CA ALA A 4 -30.26 -23.15 46.38
C ALA A 4 -30.13 -24.10 45.17
N LEU A 5 -30.03 -23.68 43.92
CA LEU A 5 -30.20 -22.39 43.25
C LEU A 5 -30.22 -22.80 41.77
N ILE A 6 -31.29 -22.48 41.06
CA ILE A 6 -31.40 -22.57 39.61
C ILE A 6 -30.52 -21.45 39.03
N VAL A 7 -29.39 -21.76 38.39
CA VAL A 7 -28.82 -20.94 37.31
C VAL A 7 -28.02 -21.86 36.38
N ALA A 8 -28.73 -22.52 35.47
CA ALA A 8 -28.19 -22.78 34.15
C ALA A 8 -28.19 -21.45 33.37
N THR A 9 -27.38 -21.40 32.31
CA THR A 9 -27.40 -20.43 31.20
C THR A 9 -26.44 -19.24 31.28
N ALA A 10 -25.74 -19.04 30.16
CA ALA A 10 -25.03 -17.85 29.70
C ALA A 10 -23.53 -17.71 30.04
N PHE A 11 -22.67 -18.51 29.39
CA PHE A 11 -21.27 -18.13 29.11
C PHE A 11 -20.76 -18.79 27.80
N LEU A 12 -21.49 -18.60 26.70
CA LEU A 12 -21.14 -19.22 25.42
C LEU A 12 -21.44 -18.34 24.20
N ILE A 13 -21.23 -17.02 24.27
CA ILE A 13 -21.32 -16.16 23.07
C ILE A 13 -20.38 -14.96 23.19
N LEU A 14 -19.07 -15.12 23.00
CA LEU A 14 -18.17 -13.99 22.68
C LEU A 14 -16.95 -14.38 21.79
N ALA A 15 -17.01 -15.48 21.04
CA ALA A 15 -15.92 -15.90 20.13
C ALA A 15 -16.27 -15.76 18.64
N GLY A 16 -17.12 -14.80 18.27
CA GLY A 16 -17.75 -14.76 16.94
C GLY A 16 -17.33 -13.63 15.99
N CYS A 17 -16.45 -12.70 16.35
CA CYS A 17 -16.20 -11.50 15.52
C CYS A 17 -14.77 -11.35 14.96
N GLN A 18 -13.85 -12.30 15.13
CA GLN A 18 -12.46 -12.16 14.67
C GLN A 18 -12.05 -13.08 13.51
N THR A 19 -12.87 -14.06 13.14
CA THR A 19 -12.51 -15.03 12.08
C THR A 19 -12.69 -14.46 10.67
N MET A 20 -13.60 -13.51 10.46
CA MET A 20 -13.89 -12.98 9.12
C MET A 20 -12.80 -12.06 8.54
N THR A 21 -11.97 -11.44 9.37
CA THR A 21 -10.86 -10.58 8.92
C THR A 21 -9.64 -11.41 8.51
N TYR A 22 -9.35 -12.49 9.23
CA TYR A 22 -8.19 -13.34 9.00
C TYR A 22 -8.24 -14.09 7.67
N ASP A 23 -9.42 -14.60 7.30
CA ASP A 23 -9.60 -15.32 6.02
C ASP A 23 -9.43 -14.38 4.80
N ASN A 24 -9.85 -13.12 4.93
CA ASN A 24 -9.69 -12.12 3.87
C ASN A 24 -8.24 -11.66 3.69
N GLU A 25 -7.49 -11.49 4.79
CA GLU A 25 -6.07 -11.16 4.74
C GLU A 25 -5.25 -12.26 4.07
N GLN A 26 -5.45 -13.53 4.46
CA GLN A 26 -4.75 -14.66 3.82
C GLN A 26 -5.06 -14.79 2.33
N ALA A 27 -6.32 -14.57 1.93
CA ALA A 27 -6.71 -14.62 0.53
C ALA A 27 -6.05 -13.52 -0.30
N LEU A 28 -5.91 -12.31 0.28
CA LEU A 28 -5.20 -11.20 -0.37
C LEU A 28 -3.70 -11.47 -0.45
N ASP A 29 -3.09 -11.98 0.60
CA ASP A 29 -1.66 -12.32 0.64
C ASP A 29 -1.29 -13.33 -0.44
N ARG A 30 -2.12 -14.38 -0.63
CA ARG A 30 -1.92 -15.35 -1.72
C ARG A 30 -1.96 -14.66 -3.08
N LYS A 31 -2.94 -13.79 -3.33
CA LYS A 31 -3.02 -13.02 -4.59
C LYS A 31 -1.78 -12.15 -4.82
N ILE A 32 -1.24 -11.54 -3.76
CA ILE A 32 -0.01 -10.73 -3.85
C ILE A 32 1.20 -11.62 -4.18
N GLN A 33 1.28 -12.82 -3.61
CA GLN A 33 2.37 -13.76 -3.85
C GLN A 33 2.31 -14.40 -5.24
N ASP A 34 1.10 -14.65 -5.75
CA ASP A 34 0.87 -15.21 -7.09
C ASP A 34 1.17 -14.19 -8.20
N GLU A 35 1.21 -12.90 -7.86
CA GLU A 35 1.49 -11.83 -8.80
C GLU A 35 2.98 -11.83 -9.20
N GLN A 36 3.25 -11.83 -10.50
CA GLN A 36 4.62 -11.85 -11.01
C GLN A 36 5.43 -10.63 -10.52
N GLN A 37 6.61 -10.91 -9.95
CA GLN A 37 7.57 -9.87 -9.62
C GLN A 37 8.09 -9.22 -10.90
N ALA A 38 8.13 -7.89 -10.90
CA ALA A 38 8.71 -7.13 -12.00
C ALA A 38 10.04 -6.52 -11.53
N ASN A 39 11.13 -7.08 -12.04
CA ASN A 39 12.50 -6.77 -11.62
C ASN A 39 13.21 -5.88 -12.64
N THR A 40 12.71 -5.84 -13.88
CA THR A 40 13.26 -5.05 -14.98
C THR A 40 12.22 -4.08 -15.56
N PRO A 41 12.66 -3.00 -16.25
CA PRO A 41 11.77 -2.14 -17.00
C PRO A 41 10.91 -2.90 -18.04
N GLU A 42 11.47 -3.94 -18.64
CA GLU A 42 10.79 -4.79 -19.62
C GLU A 42 9.63 -5.57 -18.98
N ASP A 43 9.84 -6.13 -17.78
CA ASP A 43 8.79 -6.84 -17.02
C ASP A 43 7.59 -5.92 -16.76
N ILE A 44 7.84 -4.64 -16.51
CA ILE A 44 6.82 -3.63 -16.24
C ILE A 44 6.01 -3.30 -17.49
N VAL A 45 6.67 -3.17 -18.63
CA VAL A 45 5.98 -2.94 -19.91
C VAL A 45 5.13 -4.14 -20.28
N GLN A 46 5.68 -5.35 -20.12
CA GLN A 46 4.96 -6.59 -20.41
C GLN A 46 3.75 -6.75 -19.51
N ARG A 47 3.91 -6.56 -18.19
CA ARG A 47 2.81 -6.63 -17.23
C ARG A 47 1.71 -5.61 -17.51
N ALA A 48 2.07 -4.39 -17.88
CA ALA A 48 1.08 -3.40 -18.30
C ALA A 48 0.30 -3.88 -19.53
N ALA A 49 1.00 -4.48 -20.51
CA ALA A 49 0.35 -5.04 -21.69
C ALA A 49 -0.58 -6.21 -21.31
N ASP A 50 -0.16 -7.11 -20.42
CA ASP A 50 -0.95 -8.30 -20.05
C ASP A 50 -2.19 -7.94 -19.22
N VAL A 51 -2.03 -7.07 -18.21
CA VAL A 51 -3.13 -6.65 -17.33
C VAL A 51 -4.19 -5.87 -18.12
N PHE A 52 -3.77 -4.95 -19.00
CA PHE A 52 -4.73 -4.09 -19.70
C PHE A 52 -5.22 -4.68 -21.02
N SER A 53 -4.52 -5.61 -21.67
CA SER A 53 -5.02 -6.25 -22.90
C SER A 53 -6.14 -7.25 -22.61
N SER A 54 -6.11 -7.90 -21.44
CA SER A 54 -7.08 -8.94 -21.04
C SER A 54 -8.26 -8.42 -20.23
N ALA A 55 -8.23 -7.17 -19.74
CA ALA A 55 -9.29 -6.62 -18.90
C ALA A 55 -10.64 -6.52 -19.65
N PRO A 56 -11.71 -7.20 -19.20
CA PRO A 56 -13.01 -7.12 -19.86
C PRO A 56 -13.63 -5.73 -19.69
N GLY A 57 -14.42 -5.29 -20.67
CA GLY A 57 -15.20 -4.05 -20.58
C GLY A 57 -14.43 -2.74 -20.81
N LEU A 58 -13.12 -2.78 -21.11
CA LEU A 58 -12.35 -1.60 -21.48
C LEU A 58 -12.33 -1.35 -22.99
N THR A 59 -12.49 -0.09 -23.40
CA THR A 59 -12.22 0.35 -24.77
C THR A 59 -10.71 0.43 -25.04
N ASP A 60 -10.31 0.41 -26.31
CA ASP A 60 -8.89 0.53 -26.70
C ASP A 60 -8.26 1.84 -26.19
N GLU A 61 -9.04 2.93 -26.20
CA GLU A 61 -8.60 4.22 -25.65
C GLU A 61 -8.34 4.14 -24.14
N GLN A 62 -9.23 3.49 -23.38
CA GLN A 62 -9.05 3.27 -21.94
C GLN A 62 -7.81 2.42 -21.67
N ARG A 63 -7.61 1.33 -22.42
CA ARG A 63 -6.42 0.46 -22.28
C ARG A 63 -5.14 1.24 -22.52
N GLN A 64 -5.09 2.09 -23.55
CA GLN A 64 -3.92 2.92 -23.85
C GLN A 64 -3.63 3.97 -22.76
N LYS A 65 -4.68 4.60 -22.21
CA LYS A 65 -4.55 5.53 -21.08
C LYS A 65 -4.02 4.82 -19.83
N LEU A 66 -4.56 3.65 -19.49
CA LEU A 66 -4.10 2.85 -18.35
C LEU A 66 -2.65 2.39 -18.51
N LYS A 67 -2.25 1.93 -19.69
CA LYS A 67 -0.85 1.58 -19.98
C LYS A 67 0.07 2.77 -19.75
N THR A 68 -0.29 3.94 -20.27
CA THR A 68 0.48 5.17 -20.10
C THR A 68 0.59 5.57 -18.62
N LEU A 69 -0.53 5.53 -17.91
CA LEU A 69 -0.60 5.80 -16.48
C LEU A 69 0.30 4.86 -15.67
N TYR A 70 0.21 3.55 -15.90
CA TYR A 70 1.01 2.55 -15.20
C TYR A 70 2.51 2.77 -15.40
N LEU A 71 2.95 2.97 -16.65
CA LEU A 71 4.35 3.19 -16.99
C LEU A 71 4.90 4.47 -16.33
N ARG A 72 4.15 5.57 -16.39
CA ARG A 72 4.52 6.84 -15.77
C ARG A 72 4.65 6.70 -14.26
N THR A 73 3.65 6.10 -13.60
CA THR A 73 3.62 5.88 -12.15
C THR A 73 4.79 5.02 -11.71
N TYR A 74 5.10 3.95 -12.45
CA TYR A 74 6.24 3.10 -12.15
C TYR A 74 7.57 3.86 -12.28
N ALA A 75 7.79 4.57 -13.39
CA ALA A 75 9.02 5.31 -13.64
C ALA A 75 9.28 6.37 -12.54
N GLN A 76 8.24 7.13 -12.16
CA GLN A 76 8.34 8.13 -11.09
C GLN A 76 8.64 7.49 -9.74
N SER A 77 7.96 6.39 -9.40
CA SER A 77 8.19 5.64 -8.16
C SER A 77 9.59 5.04 -8.08
N TRP A 78 10.08 4.51 -9.20
CA TRP A 78 11.40 3.91 -9.32
C TRP A 78 12.51 4.94 -9.08
N GLN A 79 12.37 6.14 -9.65
CA GLN A 79 13.32 7.22 -9.42
C GLN A 79 13.39 7.60 -7.92
N ILE A 80 12.24 7.70 -7.26
CA ILE A 80 12.20 7.99 -5.82
C ILE A 80 12.82 6.85 -4.99
N ARG A 81 12.60 5.58 -5.38
CA ARG A 81 13.26 4.44 -4.71
C ARG A 81 14.79 4.53 -4.80
N LYS A 82 15.34 4.97 -5.93
CA LYS A 82 16.79 5.20 -6.07
C LYS A 82 17.28 6.29 -5.12
N GLU A 83 16.57 7.42 -5.05
CA GLU A 83 16.88 8.52 -4.12
C GLU A 83 16.86 8.03 -2.66
N ILE A 84 15.83 7.27 -2.28
CA ILE A 84 15.73 6.67 -0.94
C ILE A 84 16.91 5.73 -0.67
N GLY A 85 17.29 4.90 -1.64
CA GLY A 85 18.44 4.01 -1.53
C GLY A 85 19.76 4.77 -1.28
N GLN A 86 19.98 5.87 -2.00
CA GLN A 86 21.16 6.73 -1.80
C GLN A 86 21.16 7.38 -0.41
N MET A 87 20.02 7.94 0.02
CA MET A 87 19.90 8.56 1.35
C MET A 87 20.07 7.55 2.47
N LYS A 88 19.51 6.33 2.34
CA LYS A 88 19.72 5.23 3.29
C LYS A 88 21.19 4.84 3.35
N SER A 89 21.86 4.67 2.20
CA SER A 89 23.29 4.36 2.20
C SER A 89 24.12 5.41 2.94
N LEU A 90 23.80 6.70 2.77
CA LEU A 90 24.49 7.78 3.49
C LEU A 90 24.15 7.78 4.98
N LEU A 91 22.88 7.59 5.34
CA LEU A 91 22.44 7.49 6.73
C LEU A 91 23.20 6.40 7.49
N PHE A 92 23.33 5.20 6.90
CA PHE A 92 24.08 4.10 7.51
C PHE A 92 25.57 4.42 7.64
N LYS A 93 26.16 5.12 6.67
CA LYS A 93 27.55 5.58 6.72
C LYS A 93 27.77 6.58 7.86
N GLU A 94 26.89 7.57 8.01
CA GLU A 94 26.98 8.58 9.07
C GLU A 94 26.72 7.99 10.47
N ALA A 95 25.79 7.04 10.57
CA ALA A 95 25.53 6.31 11.81
C ALA A 95 26.73 5.45 12.23
N ALA A 96 27.38 4.76 11.28
CA ALA A 96 28.54 3.90 11.55
C ALA A 96 29.78 4.65 12.06
N VAL A 97 29.92 5.95 11.74
CA VAL A 97 31.00 6.81 12.27
C VAL A 97 30.66 7.44 13.63
N ASN A 98 29.70 6.86 14.37
CA ASN A 98 29.29 7.22 15.74
C ASN A 98 28.75 8.64 15.90
N LYS A 99 28.15 9.22 14.85
CA LYS A 99 27.48 10.52 14.90
C LYS A 99 25.94 10.40 14.94
N PHE A 100 25.42 9.48 15.75
CA PHE A 100 23.97 9.22 15.90
C PHE A 100 23.13 10.47 16.21
N SER A 101 23.73 11.46 16.87
CA SER A 101 23.08 12.73 17.25
C SER A 101 23.37 13.88 16.30
N SER A 102 23.88 13.62 15.09
CA SER A 102 24.19 14.70 14.14
C SER A 102 22.92 15.30 13.52
N PRO A 103 22.91 16.62 13.27
CA PRO A 103 21.88 17.26 12.45
C PRO A 103 21.67 16.55 11.10
N ASP A 104 22.75 16.01 10.53
CA ASP A 104 22.74 15.30 9.25
C ASP A 104 21.91 14.00 9.30
N ILE A 105 21.96 13.23 10.40
CA ILE A 105 21.13 12.02 10.56
C ILE A 105 19.64 12.37 10.65
N ASN A 106 19.30 13.42 11.39
CA ASN A 106 17.91 13.88 11.51
C ASN A 106 17.39 14.36 10.15
N GLU A 107 18.18 15.16 9.44
CA GLU A 107 17.84 15.66 8.10
C GLU A 107 17.68 14.51 7.11
N LEU A 108 18.61 13.54 7.08
CA LEU A 108 18.51 12.35 6.22
C LEU A 108 17.26 11.53 6.52
N THR A 109 16.94 11.33 7.79
CA THR A 109 15.74 10.59 8.20
C THR A 109 14.47 11.29 7.71
N GLN A 110 14.36 12.60 7.92
CA GLN A 110 13.21 13.38 7.46
C GLN A 110 13.08 13.34 5.93
N ARG A 111 14.19 13.46 5.19
CA ARG A 111 14.18 13.38 3.72
C ARG A 111 13.79 12.00 3.20
N ILE A 112 14.22 10.93 3.86
CA ILE A 112 13.80 9.56 3.52
C ILE A 112 12.27 9.43 3.69
N VAL A 113 11.73 9.84 4.83
CA VAL A 113 10.29 9.80 5.10
C VAL A 113 9.51 10.65 4.09
N ALA A 114 9.97 11.87 3.81
CA ALA A 114 9.34 12.74 2.83
C ALA A 114 9.35 12.13 1.41
N ALA A 115 10.45 11.47 1.03
CA ALA A 115 10.54 10.76 -0.25
C ALA A 115 9.59 9.55 -0.29
N ASP A 116 9.51 8.75 0.77
CA ASP A 116 8.55 7.64 0.89
C ASP A 116 7.10 8.15 0.75
N ASN A 117 6.73 9.23 1.44
CA ASN A 117 5.42 9.85 1.34
C ASN A 117 5.11 10.35 -0.07
N ARG A 118 6.08 11.00 -0.73
CA ARG A 118 5.96 11.43 -2.13
C ARG A 118 5.72 10.24 -3.06
N ARG A 119 6.39 9.10 -2.82
CA ARG A 119 6.16 7.86 -3.58
C ARG A 119 4.74 7.33 -3.39
N LEU A 120 4.23 7.33 -2.15
CA LEU A 120 2.87 6.89 -1.85
C LEU A 120 1.84 7.81 -2.51
N ASN A 121 2.04 9.13 -2.47
CA ASN A 121 1.15 10.09 -3.10
C ASN A 121 1.05 9.87 -4.62
N ILE A 122 2.16 9.56 -5.30
CA ILE A 122 2.14 9.19 -6.72
C ILE A 122 1.26 7.97 -6.97
N MET A 123 1.31 6.96 -6.11
CA MET A 123 0.47 5.76 -6.23
C MET A 123 -1.02 6.08 -6.01
N PHE A 124 -1.34 6.93 -5.03
CA PHE A 124 -2.72 7.32 -4.74
C PHE A 124 -3.31 8.19 -5.86
N SER A 125 -2.56 9.17 -6.36
CA SER A 125 -3.00 9.96 -7.52
C SER A 125 -3.16 9.09 -8.77
N ALA A 126 -2.32 8.07 -8.96
CA ALA A 126 -2.49 7.14 -10.05
C ALA A 126 -3.76 6.28 -9.90
N LEU A 127 -4.13 5.90 -8.68
CA LEU A 127 -5.38 5.19 -8.42
C LEU A 127 -6.61 6.07 -8.73
N GLU A 128 -6.56 7.35 -8.38
CA GLU A 128 -7.60 8.34 -8.72
C GLU A 128 -7.75 8.49 -10.24
N GLU A 129 -6.64 8.62 -10.96
CA GLU A 129 -6.63 8.75 -12.42
C GLU A 129 -7.12 7.47 -13.09
N LEU A 130 -6.72 6.29 -12.59
CA LEU A 130 -7.21 5.00 -13.07
C LEU A 130 -8.74 4.93 -13.01
N GLN A 131 -9.34 5.39 -11.91
CA GLN A 131 -10.79 5.43 -11.76
C GLN A 131 -11.45 6.40 -12.75
N SER A 132 -10.84 7.55 -13.02
CA SER A 132 -11.34 8.46 -14.04
C SER A 132 -11.32 7.85 -15.45
N ILE A 133 -10.40 6.91 -15.71
CA ILE A 133 -10.27 6.21 -16.99
C ILE A 133 -11.29 5.07 -17.11
N VAL A 134 -11.35 4.16 -16.13
CA VAL A 134 -12.22 2.96 -16.20
C VAL A 134 -13.67 3.26 -15.86
N GLY A 135 -13.94 4.43 -15.30
CA GLY A 135 -15.22 4.76 -14.72
C GLY A 135 -15.38 4.15 -13.34
N TYR A 136 -16.63 4.16 -12.88
CA TYR A 136 -16.91 4.42 -11.49
C TYR A 136 -17.79 3.27 -10.95
N GLY A 137 -17.20 2.23 -10.35
CA GLY A 137 -17.93 1.09 -9.71
C GLY A 137 -18.78 1.49 -8.48
N GLU A 138 -19.70 0.63 -8.01
CA GLU A 138 -20.73 1.01 -7.02
C GLU A 138 -20.20 1.46 -5.63
N ASP A 139 -19.02 1.00 -5.17
CA ASP A 139 -18.60 1.15 -3.75
C ASP A 139 -17.56 2.26 -3.45
N LYS A 140 -17.81 3.50 -3.86
CA LYS A 140 -16.74 4.54 -3.90
C LYS A 140 -16.37 5.25 -2.61
N LYS A 141 -17.33 5.53 -1.73
CA LYS A 141 -17.08 6.51 -0.66
C LYS A 141 -16.15 5.96 0.44
N ASN A 142 -16.26 4.66 0.71
CA ASN A 142 -15.55 4.00 1.81
C ASN A 142 -14.06 3.75 1.54
N LEU A 143 -13.64 3.55 0.28
CA LEU A 143 -12.23 3.29 -0.04
C LEU A 143 -11.37 4.55 0.19
N TYR A 144 -11.87 5.71 -0.25
CA TYR A 144 -11.15 6.98 -0.14
C TYR A 144 -11.01 7.48 1.30
N GLU A 145 -12.07 7.38 2.10
CA GLU A 145 -11.97 7.70 3.52
C GLU A 145 -10.95 6.79 4.22
N LYS A 146 -10.89 5.51 3.85
CA LYS A 146 -9.92 4.55 4.41
C LYS A 146 -8.48 4.84 3.97
N LEU A 147 -8.24 5.19 2.70
CA LEU A 147 -6.89 5.49 2.21
C LEU A 147 -6.37 6.83 2.75
N ARG A 148 -7.23 7.85 2.85
CA ARG A 148 -6.87 9.15 3.43
C ARG A 148 -6.61 9.08 4.93
N ASN A 149 -7.33 8.21 5.63
CA ASN A 149 -7.21 8.02 7.08
C ASN A 149 -6.30 6.83 7.44
N TYR A 150 -5.58 6.24 6.48
CA TYR A 150 -4.64 5.17 6.78
C TYR A 150 -3.44 5.77 7.53
N GLU A 151 -3.43 5.58 8.85
CA GLU A 151 -2.31 6.01 9.70
C GLU A 151 -1.04 5.29 9.24
N ILE A 152 0.00 6.08 8.93
CA ILE A 152 1.35 5.56 8.67
C ILE A 152 1.89 5.01 10.00
N PRO A 153 2.13 3.70 10.14
CA PRO A 153 2.74 3.15 11.34
C PRO A 153 4.11 3.81 11.55
N GLY A 154 4.29 4.51 12.68
CA GLY A 154 5.53 5.20 13.02
C GLY A 154 5.49 6.72 13.03
N ASN A 155 4.36 7.36 12.68
CA ASN A 155 4.19 8.79 12.90
C ASN A 155 3.62 9.09 14.31
N THR A 156 4.28 8.58 15.35
CA THR A 156 4.14 9.11 16.71
C THR A 156 5.25 10.14 16.93
N LEU A 157 5.16 11.27 16.24
CA LEU A 157 5.84 12.47 16.71
C LEU A 157 5.07 12.96 17.94
N ARG A 158 5.57 12.59 19.12
CA ARG A 158 5.36 13.34 20.35
C ARG A 158 6.24 14.57 20.35
#